data_AF-A0A3S1EY07-F1
#
_entry.id   AF-A0A3S1EY07-F1
#
_cell.length_a   1.000
_cell.length_b   1.000
_cell.length_c   1.000
_cell.angle_alpha   90.00
_cell.angle_beta   90.00
_cell.angle_gamma   90.00
#
_symmetry.space_group_name_H-M   'P 1'
#
loop_
_entity.id
_entity.type
_entity.pdbx_description
1 polymer ?
#
loop_
_entity_poly.entity_id
_entity_poly.type
_entity_poly.pdbx_seq_one_letter_code
_entity_poly.pdbx_strand_id
1 'polypeptide(L)' 'MLKSIHAALAMSVITLTAFGASSALAAPLKVVASFTVIADFAKNVGGDRIDVTTIVGPDGDAHVYE' A
#
# COMPACT_ATOMS: atom_id res chain seq x y z
N MET A 1 -15.95 -43.36 -13.41
CA MET A 1 -14.68 -43.14 -12.67
C MET A 1 -13.91 -41.93 -13.19
N LEU A 2 -13.55 -41.88 -14.47
CA LEU A 2 -12.72 -40.78 -15.00
C LEU A 2 -13.37 -39.39 -14.88
N LYS A 3 -14.68 -39.24 -15.13
CA LYS A 3 -15.41 -37.96 -14.98
C LYS A 3 -15.45 -37.45 -13.52
N SER A 4 -15.52 -38.37 -12.56
CA SER A 4 -15.54 -38.05 -11.12
C SER A 4 -14.17 -37.55 -10.64
N ILE A 5 -13.09 -38.07 -11.21
CA ILE A 5 -11.71 -37.61 -10.94
C ILE A 5 -11.50 -36.19 -11.49
N HIS A 6 -11.98 -35.91 -12.70
CA HIS A 6 -11.92 -34.56 -13.27
C HIS A 6 -12.72 -33.54 -12.45
N ALA A 7 -13.91 -33.93 -11.98
CA ALA A 7 -14.72 -33.08 -11.11
C ALA A 7 -14.03 -32.80 -9.77
N ALA A 8 -13.44 -33.81 -9.13
CA ALA A 8 -12.68 -33.65 -7.89
C ALA A 8 -11.43 -32.77 -8.08
N LEU A 9 -10.71 -32.93 -9.19
CA LEU A 9 -9.55 -32.11 -9.52
C LEU A 9 -9.93 -30.64 -9.76
N ALA A 10 -11.00 -30.39 -10.51
CA ALA A 10 -11.50 -29.04 -10.73
C ALA A 10 -11.92 -28.36 -9.40
N MET A 11 -12.60 -29.10 -8.52
CA MET A 11 -12.96 -28.62 -7.19
C MET A 11 -11.73 -28.28 -6.34
N SER A 12 -10.71 -29.16 -6.35
CA SER A 12 -9.46 -28.94 -5.62
C SER A 12 -8.71 -27.70 -6.12
N VAL A 13 -8.68 -27.45 -7.44
CA VAL A 13 -8.05 -26.26 -8.02
C VAL A 13 -8.78 -24.99 -7.61
N ILE A 14 -10.12 -25.00 -7.65
CA ILE A 14 -10.95 -23.86 -7.24
C ILE A 14 -10.75 -23.53 -5.76
N THR A 15 -10.70 -24.54 -4.88
CA THR A 15 -10.47 -24.31 -3.45
C THR A 15 -9.07 -23.80 -3.15
N LEU A 16 -8.06 -24.22 -3.91
CA LEU A 16 -6.67 -23.81 -3.69
C LEU A 16 -6.40 -22.37 -4.16
N THR A 17 -7.03 -21.94 -5.27
CA THR A 17 -6.91 -20.56 -5.76
C THR A 17 -7.67 -19.56 -4.87
N ALA A 18 -8.79 -19.96 -4.27
CA ALA A 18 -9.55 -19.11 -3.36
C ALA A 18 -8.82 -18.82 -2.02
N PHE A 19 -8.02 -19.77 -1.52
CA PHE A 19 -7.27 -19.61 -0.27
C PHE A 19 -5.86 -19.02 -0.46
N GLY A 20 -5.28 -19.08 -1.67
CA GLY A 20 -3.95 -18.53 -1.94
C GLY A 20 -3.91 -17.00 -2.13
N ALA A 21 -5.06 -16.38 -2.36
CA ALA A 21 -5.17 -14.95 -2.69
C ALA A 21 -5.41 -14.05 -1.45
N SER A 22 -4.70 -14.30 -0.35
CA SER A 22 -4.70 -13.36 0.77
C SER A 22 -3.89 -12.12 0.38
N SER A 23 -4.56 -11.01 0.04
CA SER A 23 -3.89 -9.72 -0.12
C SER A 23 -3.40 -9.26 1.25
N ALA A 24 -2.09 -9.31 1.47
CA ALA A 24 -1.49 -8.70 2.66
C ALA A 24 -1.60 -7.18 2.54
N LEU A 25 -2.61 -6.60 3.21
CA LEU A 25 -2.79 -5.16 3.33
C LEU A 25 -1.85 -4.62 4.41
N ALA A 26 -0.69 -4.12 3.98
CA ALA A 26 0.22 -3.41 4.86
C ALA A 26 -0.33 -2.01 5.17
N ALA A 27 -0.11 -1.52 6.39
CA ALA A 27 -0.39 -0.14 6.74
C ALA A 27 0.49 0.81 5.88
N PRO A 28 0.00 2.02 5.53
CA PRO A 28 0.80 3.01 4.82
C PRO A 28 2.08 3.36 5.59
N LEU A 29 3.18 3.53 4.86
CA LEU A 29 4.45 3.93 5.45
C LEU A 29 4.35 5.36 5.99
N LYS A 30 4.72 5.55 7.25
CA LYS A 30 4.75 6.87 7.88
C LYS A 30 5.99 7.63 7.41
N VAL A 31 5.79 8.81 6.83
CA VAL A 31 6.85 9.66 6.28
C VAL A 31 6.72 11.05 6.87
N VAL A 32 7.83 11.61 7.35
CA VAL A 32 7.89 13.00 7.82
C VAL A 32 8.76 13.79 6.84
N ALA A 33 8.22 14.88 6.32
CA ALA A 33 8.93 15.83 5.49
C ALA A 33 9.18 17.13 6.27
N SER A 34 10.30 17.80 5.99
CA SER A 34 10.64 19.07 6.65
C SER A 34 9.63 20.17 6.30
N PHE A 35 9.25 20.33 5.03
CA PHE A 35 8.29 21.32 4.57
C PHE A 35 7.49 20.83 3.36
N THR A 36 6.49 21.61 2.96
CA THR A 36 5.42 21.20 2.02
C THR A 36 5.91 20.81 0.63
N VAL A 37 6.94 21.46 0.07
CA VAL A 37 7.44 21.12 -1.28
C VAL A 37 7.96 19.68 -1.34
N ILE A 38 8.70 19.25 -0.32
CA ILE A 38 9.20 17.87 -0.25
C ILE A 38 8.07 16.88 0.06
N ALA A 39 7.08 17.29 0.85
CA ALA A 39 5.88 16.47 1.09
C ALA A 39 5.10 16.21 -0.20
N ASP A 40 4.97 17.21 -1.08
CA ASP A 40 4.30 17.09 -2.37
C ASP A 40 5.04 16.11 -3.29
N PHE A 41 6.38 16.19 -3.34
CA PHE A 41 7.18 15.22 -4.09
C PHE A 41 7.04 13.80 -3.52
N ALA A 42 7.11 13.66 -2.20
CA ALA A 42 6.93 12.37 -1.54
C ALA A 42 5.55 11.78 -1.84
N LYS A 43 4.48 12.59 -1.79
CA LYS A 43 3.11 12.16 -2.07
C LYS A 43 2.94 11.74 -3.53
N ASN A 44 3.52 12.47 -4.48
CA ASN A 44 3.48 12.12 -5.91
C ASN A 44 4.15 10.76 -6.18
N VAL A 45 5.24 10.43 -5.49
CA VAL A 45 5.97 9.16 -5.68
C VAL A 45 5.35 8.01 -4.89
N GLY A 46 4.97 8.27 -3.64
CA GLY A 46 4.43 7.26 -2.73
C GLY A 46 2.98 6.91 -3.00
N GLY A 47 2.19 7.86 -3.49
CA GLY A 47 0.75 7.72 -3.71
C GLY A 47 0.03 7.30 -2.43
N ASP A 48 -0.75 6.23 -2.53
CA ASP A 48 -1.61 5.73 -1.45
C ASP A 48 -0.85 4.85 -0.45
N ARG A 49 0.41 4.54 -0.75
CA ARG A 49 1.27 3.65 0.06
C ARG A 49 1.93 4.36 1.23
N ILE A 50 1.84 5.70 1.28
CA ILE A 50 2.46 6.51 2.33
C ILE A 50 1.45 7.41 3.01
N ASP A 51 1.73 7.71 4.27
CA ASP A 51 1.07 8.74 5.06
C ASP A 51 2.12 9.79 5.45
N VAL A 52 2.02 10.98 4.83
CA VAL A 52 3.00 12.06 4.94
C VAL A 52 2.51 13.12 5.91
N THR A 53 3.39 13.54 6.82
CA THR A 53 3.22 14.72 7.67
C THR A 53 4.38 15.69 7.43
N THR A 54 4.11 16.99 7.50
CA THR A 54 5.12 18.05 7.41
C THR A 54 5.43 18.64 8.77
N ILE A 55 6.71 18.96 9.01
CA ILE A 55 7.14 19.70 10.20
C ILE A 55 6.73 21.18 10.06
N VAL A 56 7.13 21.82 8.96
CA VAL A 56 6.75 23.18 8.60
C VAL A 56 5.56 23.14 7.66
N GLY A 57 4.46 23.76 8.08
CA GLY A 57 3.21 23.80 7.31
C GLY A 57 3.27 24.72 6.08
N PRO A 58 2.16 24.80 5.32
CA PRO A 58 2.01 25.78 4.24
C PRO A 58 2.35 27.19 4.69
N ASP A 59 3.00 27.97 3.82
CA ASP A 59 3.44 29.34 4.04
C ASP A 59 4.44 29.55 5.20
N GLY A 60 4.88 28.49 5.87
CA GLY A 60 5.92 28.55 6.90
C GLY A 60 7.32 28.66 6.30
N ASP A 61 8.19 29.46 6.91
CA ASP A 61 9.59 29.57 6.51
C ASP A 61 10.42 28.43 7.13
N ALA A 62 10.81 27.49 6.28
CA ALA A 62 11.57 26.32 6.67
C ALA A 62 13.03 26.62 7.07
N HIS A 63 13.56 27.81 6.79
CA HIS A 63 14.94 28.17 7.12
C HIS A 63 15.12 28.66 8.55
N VAL A 64 14.06 29.15 9.17
CA VAL A 64 14.08 29.78 10.51
C VAL A 64 13.26 28.99 11.54
N TYR A 65 12.69 27.85 11.16
CA TYR A 65 11.93 26.99 12.05
C TYR A 65 12.83 26.40 13.16
N GLU A 66 12.36 26.43 14.41
CA GLU A 66 13.06 25.97 15.62
C GLU A 66 12.46 24.68 16.19
#